data_AF-A0A4Q5SNZ9-F1
#
_entry.id   AF-A0A4Q5SNZ9-F1
#
_cell.length_a   1.000
_cell.length_b   1.000
_cell.length_c   1.000
_cell.angle_alpha   90.00
_cell.angle_beta   90.00
_cell.angle_gamma   90.00
#
_symmetry.space_group_name_H-M   'P 1'
#
loop_
_entity.id
_entity.type
_entity.pdbx_description
1 polymer ?
#
loop_
_entity_poly.entity_id
_entity_poly.type
_entity_poly.pdbx_seq_one_letter_code
_entity_poly.pdbx_strand_id
1 'polypeptide(L)'
;MRRVGRTIRCLTTAILALACATPAAAQLDGNSDEAQVAPYQLPNPLIAADGHRIQTAQDWRKRRAELIALFEANIYGVAPKPRRQRYIVEEQGSALGGLAVRRQITILLDGRRTGPQMRVLLYLPAHARGRVPVFLGPNFHGNQAIHPDPAIHITPGWVTPAPGIRKGSATLHSRGIDASEWPVEAILKAGYGVATYFTGDLYPDGDGKVAESIHPFFGTSPSDPQRWGAITTWAWGLSRALDYLATDSGVDARRVIVFGHSRYGKAALWAGARDPRFAMVIANNSGEGGLAVARMAEDDHAPCIDAGVGREIV
;
A
#
# COMPACT_ATOMS: atom_id res chain seq x y z
N MET A 1 57.35 40.93 51.05
CA MET A 1 56.17 40.09 50.75
C MET A 1 56.62 38.89 49.93
N ARG A 2 56.40 37.68 50.45
CA ARG A 2 57.10 36.44 50.13
C ARG A 2 56.65 35.82 48.80
N ARG A 3 57.61 35.49 47.93
CA ARG A 3 57.45 34.50 46.84
C ARG A 3 57.67 33.10 47.42
N VAL A 4 56.70 32.21 47.26
CA VAL A 4 56.82 30.77 47.50
C VAL A 4 56.41 30.09 46.20
N GLY A 5 57.32 29.31 45.63
CA GLY A 5 57.05 28.46 44.46
C GLY A 5 56.33 27.18 44.86
N ARG A 6 55.63 26.58 43.88
CA ARG A 6 55.36 25.14 43.83
C ARG A 6 55.02 24.76 42.39
N THR A 7 55.97 24.09 41.75
CA THR A 7 55.77 23.07 40.73
C THR A 7 54.73 22.05 41.24
N ILE A 8 53.89 21.49 40.35
CA ILE A 8 53.54 20.06 40.27
C ILE A 8 52.38 19.79 39.28
N ARG A 9 52.69 18.89 38.35
CA ARG A 9 51.86 17.87 37.65
C ARG A 9 50.77 18.28 36.65
N CYS A 10 51.09 17.96 35.39
CA CYS A 10 50.23 17.30 34.42
C CYS A 10 49.04 16.55 35.03
N LEU A 11 47.84 16.91 34.59
CA LEU A 11 46.73 15.98 34.42
C LEU A 11 46.07 16.32 33.08
N THR A 12 46.43 15.50 32.09
CA THR A 12 45.68 15.29 30.86
C THR A 12 44.27 14.84 31.22
N THR A 13 43.31 15.76 31.22
CA THR A 13 41.90 15.38 31.26
C THR A 13 41.46 15.07 29.83
N ALA A 14 41.52 13.78 29.49
CA ALA A 14 40.89 13.24 28.31
C ALA A 14 39.39 13.56 28.36
N ILE A 15 38.91 14.41 27.45
CA ILE A 15 37.49 14.58 27.20
C ILE A 15 37.07 13.31 26.46
N LEU A 16 36.61 12.31 27.22
CA LEU A 16 35.94 11.14 26.67
C LEU A 16 34.66 11.65 26.01
N ALA A 17 34.60 11.56 24.69
CA ALA A 17 33.38 11.71 23.93
C ALA A 17 32.41 10.61 24.36
N LEU A 18 31.49 10.93 25.28
CA LEU A 18 30.32 10.11 25.53
C LEU A 18 29.36 10.33 24.36
N ALA A 19 29.57 9.57 23.29
CA ALA A 19 28.55 9.29 22.32
C ALA A 19 27.43 8.55 23.06
N CYS A 20 26.40 9.28 23.50
CA CYS A 20 25.11 8.68 23.82
C CYS A 20 24.53 8.13 22.52
N ALA A 21 24.94 6.92 22.16
CA ALA A 21 24.21 6.10 21.23
C ALA A 21 22.84 5.84 21.85
N THR A 22 21.79 6.48 21.32
CA THR A 22 20.42 6.03 21.53
C THR A 22 20.07 5.07 20.40
N PRO A 23 20.06 3.75 20.59
CA PRO A 23 19.15 2.91 19.85
C PRO A 23 17.84 2.93 20.64
N ALA A 24 17.03 3.96 20.46
CA ALA A 24 15.59 3.77 20.63
C ALA A 24 15.11 3.05 19.36
N ALA A 25 15.48 1.77 19.23
CA ALA A 25 14.65 0.88 18.43
C ALA A 25 13.32 0.86 19.18
N ALA A 26 12.29 1.46 18.61
CA ALA A 26 10.94 1.33 19.13
C ALA A 26 10.68 -0.18 19.28
N GLN A 27 10.60 -0.64 20.52
CA GLN A 27 10.17 -1.99 20.82
C GLN A 27 8.76 -2.11 20.24
N LEU A 28 8.58 -3.00 19.26
CA LEU A 28 7.24 -3.27 18.76
C LEU A 28 6.42 -3.79 19.94
N ASP A 29 5.31 -3.12 20.26
CA ASP A 29 4.37 -3.60 21.27
C ASP A 29 3.82 -4.96 20.79
N GLY A 30 4.35 -6.05 21.34
CA GLY A 30 3.99 -7.41 20.96
C GLY A 30 5.01 -8.44 21.46
N ASN A 31 4.54 -9.68 21.66
CA ASN A 31 5.41 -10.77 22.04
C ASN A 31 6.43 -11.08 20.92
N SER A 32 7.73 -11.01 21.24
CA SER A 32 8.84 -11.39 20.35
C SER A 32 9.54 -12.69 20.77
N ASP A 33 9.08 -13.32 21.85
CA ASP A 33 9.59 -14.58 22.36
C ASP A 33 8.68 -15.73 21.88
N GLU A 34 9.19 -16.55 20.97
CA GLU A 34 8.47 -17.70 20.41
C GLU A 34 7.95 -18.65 21.51
N ALA A 35 8.64 -18.73 22.65
CA ALA A 35 8.23 -19.58 23.77
C ALA A 35 6.93 -19.10 24.45
N GLN A 36 6.53 -17.84 24.25
CA GLN A 36 5.33 -17.23 24.82
C GLN A 36 4.12 -17.30 23.85
N VAL A 37 4.28 -17.85 22.65
CA VAL A 37 3.15 -18.04 21.71
C VAL A 37 2.24 -19.17 22.23
N ALA A 38 1.00 -18.82 22.58
CA ALA A 38 0.01 -19.79 23.03
C ALA A 38 -0.31 -20.82 21.93
N PRO A 39 -0.58 -22.10 22.25
CA PRO A 39 -1.00 -23.09 21.26
C PRO A 39 -2.33 -22.69 20.60
N TYR A 40 -2.41 -22.76 19.27
CA TYR A 40 -3.62 -22.46 18.51
C TYR A 40 -3.93 -23.51 17.44
N GLN A 41 -5.18 -23.53 16.97
CA GLN A 41 -5.61 -24.37 15.85
C GLN A 41 -6.06 -23.51 14.67
N LEU A 42 -5.62 -23.88 13.47
CA LEU A 42 -6.02 -23.21 12.24
C LEU A 42 -7.21 -23.92 11.58
N PRO A 43 -8.22 -23.17 11.09
CA PRO A 43 -9.26 -23.73 10.23
C PRO A 43 -8.62 -24.35 8.98
N ASN A 44 -9.04 -25.56 8.64
CA ASN A 44 -8.55 -26.22 7.45
C ASN A 44 -9.17 -25.58 6.20
N PRO A 45 -8.39 -24.97 5.29
CA PRO A 45 -8.94 -24.33 4.09
C PRO A 45 -9.57 -25.35 3.12
N LEU A 46 -9.23 -26.64 3.24
CA LEU A 46 -9.76 -27.74 2.43
C LEU A 46 -10.97 -28.44 3.08
N ILE A 47 -11.59 -27.81 4.06
CA ILE A 47 -12.89 -28.22 4.61
C ILE A 47 -13.83 -27.02 4.48
N ALA A 48 -14.95 -27.19 3.78
CA ALA A 48 -16.01 -26.19 3.65
C ALA A 48 -16.82 -26.05 4.95
N ALA A 49 -17.61 -24.99 5.11
CA ALA A 49 -18.42 -24.79 6.32
C ALA A 49 -19.44 -25.89 6.58
N ASP A 50 -19.90 -26.61 5.54
CA ASP A 50 -20.80 -27.76 5.67
C ASP A 50 -20.07 -29.08 6.02
N GLY A 51 -18.75 -29.03 6.24
CA GLY A 51 -17.90 -30.19 6.54
C GLY A 51 -17.40 -30.94 5.31
N HIS A 52 -17.81 -30.56 4.10
CA HIS A 52 -17.34 -31.20 2.88
C HIS A 52 -15.84 -30.99 2.66
N ARG A 53 -15.13 -32.07 2.33
CA ARG A 53 -13.69 -32.02 2.04
C ARG A 53 -13.46 -31.61 0.59
N ILE A 54 -12.66 -30.56 0.39
CA ILE A 54 -12.27 -30.06 -0.92
C ILE A 54 -11.23 -30.99 -1.54
N GLN A 55 -11.57 -31.61 -2.67
CA GLN A 55 -10.72 -32.60 -3.34
C GLN A 55 -10.32 -32.19 -4.76
N THR A 56 -11.12 -31.35 -5.43
CA THR A 56 -10.87 -30.93 -6.81
C THR A 56 -10.71 -29.41 -6.93
N ALA A 57 -10.12 -28.98 -8.03
CA ALA A 57 -10.06 -27.55 -8.38
C ALA A 57 -11.47 -26.93 -8.56
N GLN A 58 -12.47 -27.72 -8.95
CA GLN A 58 -13.86 -27.25 -9.05
C GLN A 58 -14.47 -27.00 -7.67
N ASP A 59 -14.21 -27.89 -6.70
CA ASP A 59 -14.62 -27.70 -5.31
C ASP A 59 -13.94 -26.48 -4.71
N TRP A 60 -12.65 -26.29 -5.01
CA TRP A 60 -11.90 -25.12 -4.58
C TRP A 60 -12.51 -23.82 -5.08
N ARG A 61 -13.07 -23.77 -6.30
CA ARG A 61 -13.75 -22.55 -6.78
C ARG A 61 -14.95 -22.18 -5.92
N LYS A 62 -15.70 -23.16 -5.42
CA LYS A 62 -16.81 -22.94 -4.48
C LYS A 62 -16.28 -22.50 -3.12
N ARG A 63 -15.26 -23.20 -2.60
CA ARG A 63 -14.61 -22.85 -1.32
C ARG A 63 -14.01 -21.45 -1.33
N ARG A 64 -13.41 -21.03 -2.44
CA ARG A 64 -12.87 -19.68 -2.62
C ARG A 64 -13.97 -18.62 -2.48
N ALA A 65 -15.14 -18.84 -3.08
CA ALA A 65 -16.26 -17.90 -2.97
C ALA A 65 -16.74 -17.78 -1.52
N GLU A 66 -16.82 -18.91 -0.81
CA GLU A 66 -17.17 -18.96 0.61
C GLU A 66 -16.15 -18.22 1.49
N LEU A 67 -14.84 -18.48 1.29
CA LEU A 67 -13.77 -17.79 2.01
C LEU A 67 -13.80 -16.28 1.77
N ILE A 68 -14.01 -15.84 0.52
CA ILE A 68 -14.15 -14.42 0.20
C ILE A 68 -15.32 -13.82 0.96
N ALA A 69 -16.48 -14.48 0.99
CA ALA A 69 -17.65 -13.99 1.73
C ALA A 69 -17.39 -13.88 3.23
N LEU A 70 -16.63 -14.83 3.82
CA LEU A 70 -16.22 -14.76 5.23
C LEU A 70 -15.32 -13.55 5.49
N PHE A 71 -14.33 -13.29 4.63
CA PHE A 71 -13.46 -12.13 4.77
C PHE A 71 -14.22 -10.81 4.55
N GLU A 72 -15.16 -10.75 3.60
CA GLU A 72 -16.02 -9.58 3.40
C GLU A 72 -16.89 -9.31 4.64
N ALA A 73 -17.56 -10.33 5.17
CA ALA A 73 -18.48 -10.16 6.28
C ALA A 73 -17.76 -9.77 7.58
N ASN A 74 -16.58 -10.34 7.84
CA ASN A 74 -15.97 -10.28 9.17
C ASN A 74 -14.73 -9.37 9.26
N ILE A 75 -14.03 -9.11 8.16
CA ILE A 75 -12.72 -8.42 8.20
C ILE A 75 -12.72 -7.17 7.33
N TYR A 76 -12.89 -7.33 6.02
CA TYR A 76 -12.55 -6.30 5.04
C TYR A 76 -13.77 -5.51 4.52
N GLY A 77 -14.99 -6.02 4.69
CA GLY A 77 -16.20 -5.41 4.13
C GLY A 77 -16.35 -5.63 2.61
N VAL A 78 -17.50 -5.21 2.09
CA VAL A 78 -17.92 -5.39 0.69
C VAL A 78 -17.71 -4.10 -0.08
N ALA A 79 -16.84 -4.15 -1.10
CA ALA A 79 -16.67 -3.03 -2.01
C ALA A 79 -17.88 -2.89 -2.96
N PRO A 80 -18.30 -1.67 -3.33
CA PRO A 80 -19.32 -1.45 -4.34
C PRO A 80 -18.83 -1.93 -5.72
N LYS A 81 -19.77 -2.34 -6.57
CA LYS A 81 -19.49 -2.57 -7.98
C LYS A 81 -18.99 -1.26 -8.63
N PRO A 82 -17.98 -1.32 -9.51
CA PRO A 82 -17.50 -0.11 -10.19
C PRO A 82 -18.62 0.50 -11.06
N ARG A 83 -18.72 1.83 -11.03
CA ARG A 83 -19.55 2.59 -11.97
C ARG A 83 -18.82 2.72 -13.31
N ARG A 84 -19.49 3.29 -14.31
CA ARG A 84 -18.87 3.58 -15.61
C ARG A 84 -17.74 4.59 -15.45
N GLN A 85 -16.50 4.14 -15.62
CA GLN A 85 -15.31 4.98 -15.52
C GLN A 85 -15.05 5.76 -16.82
N ARG A 86 -14.33 6.87 -16.71
CA ARG A 86 -13.73 7.58 -17.85
C ARG A 86 -12.27 7.89 -17.56
N TYR A 87 -11.41 7.72 -18.55
CA TYR A 87 -9.97 7.94 -18.41
C TYR A 87 -9.55 9.22 -19.13
N ILE A 88 -8.70 10.01 -18.50
CA ILE A 88 -8.07 11.21 -19.08
C ILE A 88 -6.56 11.00 -18.99
N VAL A 89 -5.88 10.92 -20.13
CA VAL A 89 -4.41 10.97 -20.16
C VAL A 89 -4.02 12.45 -20.10
N GLU A 90 -3.58 12.90 -18.95
CA GLU A 90 -3.19 14.29 -18.70
C GLU A 90 -1.87 14.61 -19.39
N GLU A 91 -0.94 13.65 -19.38
CA GLU A 91 0.38 13.79 -19.95
C GLU A 91 0.91 12.46 -20.47
N GLN A 92 1.62 12.50 -21.59
CA GLN A 92 2.40 11.38 -22.11
C GLN A 92 3.67 11.89 -22.79
N GLY A 93 4.82 11.25 -22.52
CA GLY A 93 6.07 11.61 -23.18
C GLY A 93 7.26 10.76 -22.78
N SER A 94 8.41 11.06 -23.40
CA SER A 94 9.70 10.49 -23.01
C SER A 94 10.07 10.93 -21.59
N ALA A 95 10.60 10.02 -20.79
CA ALA A 95 11.01 10.26 -19.42
C ALA A 95 12.29 9.51 -19.10
N LEU A 96 12.91 9.87 -17.96
CA LEU A 96 14.08 9.19 -17.40
C LEU A 96 15.25 9.10 -18.40
N GLY A 97 15.55 10.21 -19.08
CA GLY A 97 16.62 10.25 -20.09
C GLY A 97 16.37 9.36 -21.31
N GLY A 98 15.10 9.08 -21.63
CA GLY A 98 14.72 8.19 -22.75
C GLY A 98 14.59 6.72 -22.37
N LEU A 99 14.77 6.35 -21.10
CA LEU A 99 14.56 4.98 -20.62
C LEU A 99 13.07 4.59 -20.66
N ALA A 100 12.16 5.55 -20.47
CA ALA A 100 10.74 5.28 -20.31
C ALA A 100 9.84 6.19 -21.15
N VAL A 101 8.65 5.69 -21.44
CA VAL A 101 7.48 6.52 -21.75
C VAL A 101 6.68 6.66 -20.45
N ARG A 102 6.56 7.90 -19.95
CA ARG A 102 5.69 8.23 -18.80
C ARG A 102 4.30 8.56 -19.30
N ARG A 103 3.29 8.12 -18.56
CA ARG A 103 1.89 8.58 -18.68
C ARG A 103 1.36 8.95 -17.30
N GLN A 104 0.61 10.04 -17.24
CA GLN A 104 -0.12 10.46 -16.03
C GLN A 104 -1.60 10.49 -16.37
N ILE A 105 -2.37 9.64 -15.68
CA ILE A 105 -3.75 9.33 -16.04
C ILE A 105 -4.67 9.66 -14.87
N THR A 106 -5.71 10.45 -15.12
CA THR A 106 -6.82 10.62 -14.20
C THR A 106 -7.93 9.63 -14.55
N ILE A 107 -8.27 8.76 -13.61
CA ILE A 107 -9.44 7.87 -13.68
C ILE A 107 -10.59 8.56 -12.96
N LEU A 108 -11.64 8.93 -13.70
CA LEU A 108 -12.91 9.41 -13.15
C LEU A 108 -13.77 8.20 -12.77
N LEU A 109 -13.91 7.92 -11.47
CA LEU A 109 -14.44 6.66 -10.96
C LEU A 109 -15.96 6.51 -11.16
N ASP A 110 -16.65 7.61 -11.41
CA ASP A 110 -18.07 7.64 -11.81
C ASP A 110 -18.29 8.32 -13.18
N GLY A 111 -17.21 8.55 -13.93
CA GLY A 111 -17.22 9.17 -15.25
C GLY A 111 -17.37 10.70 -15.25
N ARG A 112 -17.59 11.35 -14.10
CA ARG A 112 -17.79 12.80 -13.98
C ARG A 112 -16.51 13.49 -13.51
N ARG A 113 -16.22 14.68 -14.04
CA ARG A 113 -15.03 15.48 -13.63
C ARG A 113 -15.13 16.00 -12.19
N THR A 114 -16.34 16.16 -11.68
CA THR A 114 -16.63 16.61 -10.32
C THR A 114 -16.81 15.44 -9.36
N GLY A 115 -16.66 14.20 -9.84
CA GLY A 115 -16.81 12.99 -9.05
C GLY A 115 -15.50 12.52 -8.41
N PRO A 116 -15.52 11.37 -7.72
CA PRO A 116 -14.32 10.79 -7.14
C PRO A 116 -13.36 10.37 -8.26
N GLN A 117 -12.07 10.60 -8.05
CA GLN A 117 -11.04 10.35 -9.05
C GLN A 117 -9.75 9.83 -8.42
N MET A 118 -8.99 9.05 -9.17
CA MET A 118 -7.64 8.62 -8.78
C MET A 118 -6.64 8.88 -9.90
N ARG A 119 -5.39 9.15 -9.53
CA ARG A 119 -4.33 9.47 -10.47
C ARG A 119 -3.33 8.32 -10.55
N VAL A 120 -3.25 7.72 -11.73
CA VAL A 120 -2.29 6.65 -12.04
C VAL A 120 -1.08 7.24 -12.74
N LEU A 121 0.10 6.95 -12.20
CA LEU A 121 1.38 7.16 -12.86
C LEU A 121 1.82 5.84 -13.48
N LEU A 122 2.16 5.86 -14.77
CA LEU A 122 2.62 4.69 -15.52
C LEU A 122 3.94 5.01 -16.22
N TYR A 123 4.95 4.18 -16.00
CA TYR A 123 6.17 4.13 -16.79
C TYR A 123 6.21 2.82 -17.58
N LEU A 124 6.44 2.91 -18.89
CA LEU A 124 6.72 1.76 -19.75
C LEU A 124 8.14 1.88 -20.32
N PRO A 125 8.87 0.77 -20.55
CA PRO A 125 10.19 0.82 -21.17
C PRO A 125 10.09 1.41 -22.58
N ALA A 126 10.88 2.47 -22.88
CA ALA A 126 10.79 3.17 -24.17
C ALA A 126 11.19 2.30 -25.37
N HIS A 127 12.02 1.29 -25.14
CA HIS A 127 12.50 0.37 -26.17
C HIS A 127 11.63 -0.88 -26.33
N ALA A 128 10.49 -0.96 -25.63
CA ALA A 128 9.58 -2.09 -25.75
C ALA A 128 9.00 -2.17 -27.18
N ARG A 129 9.10 -3.35 -27.81
CA ARG A 129 8.59 -3.62 -29.17
C ARG A 129 7.13 -4.07 -29.20
N GLY A 130 6.47 -4.09 -28.04
CA GLY A 130 5.11 -4.58 -27.88
C GLY A 130 4.62 -4.40 -26.45
N ARG A 131 3.54 -5.09 -26.12
CA ARG A 131 2.92 -5.05 -24.78
C ARG A 131 3.84 -5.65 -23.71
N VAL A 132 4.04 -4.93 -22.61
CA VAL A 132 4.89 -5.38 -21.51
C VAL A 132 4.09 -5.79 -20.27
N PRO A 133 4.59 -6.75 -19.46
CA PRO A 133 4.07 -6.98 -18.12
C PRO A 133 4.27 -5.74 -17.23
N VAL A 134 3.43 -5.55 -16.22
CA VAL A 134 3.44 -4.34 -15.37
C VAL A 134 3.39 -4.70 -13.90
N PHE A 135 4.27 -4.10 -13.09
CA PHE A 135 4.11 -4.04 -11.65
C PHE A 135 3.14 -2.91 -11.29
N LEU A 136 2.08 -3.23 -10.56
CA LEU A 136 1.08 -2.28 -10.08
C LEU A 136 1.03 -2.30 -8.55
N GLY A 137 1.28 -1.17 -7.90
CA GLY A 137 1.16 -1.05 -6.45
C GLY A 137 0.74 0.35 -6.01
N PRO A 138 0.08 0.52 -4.87
CA PRO A 138 -0.23 1.84 -4.34
C PRO A 138 0.99 2.43 -3.62
N ASN A 139 1.06 3.76 -3.49
CA ASN A 139 2.14 4.46 -2.77
C ASN A 139 1.65 5.25 -1.55
N PHE A 140 2.57 5.56 -0.63
CA PHE A 140 2.30 6.20 0.66
C PHE A 140 2.17 7.71 0.59
N HIS A 141 3.01 8.39 -0.19
CA HIS A 141 3.14 9.85 -0.07
C HIS A 141 2.80 10.62 -1.35
N GLY A 142 2.11 9.99 -2.30
CA GLY A 142 1.77 10.56 -3.59
C GLY A 142 2.68 10.05 -4.71
N ASN A 143 2.19 10.10 -5.95
CA ASN A 143 2.94 9.59 -7.11
C ASN A 143 4.31 10.26 -7.26
N GLN A 144 4.46 11.53 -6.88
CA GLN A 144 5.74 12.23 -6.92
C GLN A 144 6.79 11.62 -5.95
N ALA A 145 6.38 10.91 -4.91
CA ALA A 145 7.27 10.37 -3.91
C ALA A 145 8.08 9.17 -4.42
N ILE A 146 7.57 8.43 -5.41
CA ILE A 146 8.22 7.19 -5.88
C ILE A 146 9.47 7.44 -6.73
N HIS A 147 9.68 8.65 -7.24
CA HIS A 147 10.81 8.97 -8.11
C HIS A 147 11.10 10.48 -8.14
N PRO A 148 12.37 10.94 -8.20
CA PRO A 148 12.72 12.36 -8.28
C PRO A 148 12.39 13.04 -9.63
N ASP A 149 11.59 12.40 -10.50
CA ASP A 149 11.26 12.93 -11.83
C ASP A 149 10.46 14.24 -11.66
N PRO A 150 10.98 15.38 -12.13
CA PRO A 150 10.38 16.69 -11.87
C PRO A 150 9.04 16.88 -12.58
N ALA A 151 8.73 16.06 -13.58
CA ALA A 151 7.50 16.18 -14.34
C ALA A 151 6.35 15.32 -13.79
N ILE A 152 6.58 14.48 -12.77
CA ILE A 152 5.46 13.86 -12.04
C ILE A 152 4.64 14.97 -11.37
N HIS A 153 3.32 14.93 -11.48
CA HIS A 153 2.44 15.87 -10.81
C HIS A 153 2.51 15.70 -9.29
N ILE A 154 2.50 16.82 -8.56
CA ILE A 154 2.37 16.81 -7.10
C ILE A 154 0.93 16.40 -6.77
N THR A 155 0.75 15.40 -5.91
CA THR A 155 -0.59 15.00 -5.49
C THR A 155 -1.30 16.14 -4.75
N PRO A 156 -2.58 16.44 -5.06
CA PRO A 156 -3.35 17.47 -4.37
C PRO A 156 -4.04 16.98 -3.10
N GLY A 157 -4.05 15.66 -2.85
CA GLY A 157 -4.71 15.06 -1.69
C GLY A 157 -3.97 15.32 -0.37
N TRP A 158 -4.65 15.06 0.75
CA TRP A 158 -3.99 15.04 2.05
C TRP A 158 -2.98 13.88 2.12
N VAL A 159 -1.79 14.15 2.64
CA VAL A 159 -0.69 13.20 2.75
C VAL A 159 -0.25 13.12 4.20
N THR A 160 0.05 11.91 4.66
CA THR A 160 0.62 11.67 5.99
C THR A 160 1.94 12.44 6.19
N PRO A 161 2.31 12.77 7.43
CA PRO A 161 3.57 13.47 7.71
C PRO A 161 4.80 12.67 7.23
N ALA A 162 5.62 13.30 6.38
CA ALA A 162 6.88 12.76 5.87
C ALA A 162 7.80 13.92 5.43
N PRO A 163 9.10 13.68 5.17
CA PRO A 163 9.99 14.70 4.62
C PRO A 163 9.40 15.38 3.38
N GLY A 164 9.45 16.72 3.33
CA GLY A 164 8.90 17.48 2.21
C GLY A 164 7.36 17.61 2.17
N ILE A 165 6.62 16.99 3.10
CA ILE A 165 5.18 17.21 3.29
C ILE A 165 4.98 18.34 4.30
N ARG A 166 4.09 19.30 4.00
CA ARG A 166 3.81 20.45 4.86
C ARG A 166 2.32 20.57 5.15
N LYS A 167 1.93 20.50 6.42
CA LYS A 167 0.52 20.59 6.86
C LYS A 167 -0.41 19.63 6.07
N GLY A 168 0.05 18.40 5.86
CA GLY A 168 -0.68 17.38 5.11
C GLY A 168 -0.71 17.60 3.60
N SER A 169 0.07 18.54 3.04
CA SER A 169 0.15 18.79 1.60
C SER A 169 1.52 18.40 1.06
N ALA A 170 1.53 17.67 -0.05
CA ALA A 170 2.75 17.41 -0.80
C ALA A 170 3.35 18.70 -1.36
N THR A 171 4.68 18.77 -1.44
CA THR A 171 5.41 19.90 -2.03
C THR A 171 6.42 19.40 -3.05
N LEU A 172 7.07 20.31 -3.77
CA LEU A 172 8.19 19.95 -4.65
C LEU A 172 9.31 19.20 -3.93
N HIS A 173 9.48 19.41 -2.61
CA HIS A 173 10.46 18.70 -1.79
C HIS A 173 10.04 17.28 -1.42
N SER A 174 8.81 16.86 -1.71
CA SER A 174 8.33 15.48 -1.52
C SER A 174 8.69 14.55 -2.68
N ARG A 175 9.39 15.05 -3.71
CA ARG A 175 9.79 14.24 -4.85
C ARG A 175 10.82 13.19 -4.45
N GLY A 176 10.59 11.94 -4.84
CA GLY A 176 11.54 10.86 -4.64
C GLY A 176 11.81 10.47 -3.18
N ILE A 177 11.00 10.92 -2.22
CA ILE A 177 11.23 10.61 -0.80
C ILE A 177 11.07 9.11 -0.49
N ASP A 178 10.31 8.39 -1.31
CA ASP A 178 10.11 6.93 -1.22
C ASP A 178 10.90 6.17 -2.31
N ALA A 179 11.80 6.83 -3.06
CA ALA A 179 12.43 6.23 -4.23
C ALA A 179 13.27 4.97 -3.92
N SER A 180 13.77 4.81 -2.70
CA SER A 180 14.47 3.59 -2.28
C SER A 180 13.57 2.35 -2.23
N GLU A 181 12.26 2.54 -2.08
CA GLU A 181 11.25 1.46 -2.10
C GLU A 181 10.75 1.16 -3.52
N TRP A 182 11.08 2.02 -4.48
CA TRP A 182 10.59 1.98 -5.86
C TRP A 182 11.76 1.98 -6.86
N PRO A 183 12.40 0.82 -7.11
CA PRO A 183 13.52 0.71 -8.04
C PRO A 183 13.05 0.77 -9.51
N VAL A 184 12.45 1.90 -9.91
CA VAL A 184 11.77 2.11 -11.19
C VAL A 184 12.67 1.76 -12.37
N GLU A 185 13.90 2.26 -12.40
CA GLU A 185 14.84 1.99 -13.50
C GLU A 185 15.24 0.53 -13.57
N ALA A 186 15.36 -0.18 -12.46
CA ALA A 186 15.69 -1.60 -12.44
C ALA A 186 14.52 -2.42 -13.05
N ILE A 187 13.29 -2.09 -12.67
CA ILE A 187 12.08 -2.75 -13.19
C ILE A 187 11.95 -2.50 -14.71
N LEU A 188 12.17 -1.25 -15.15
CA LEU A 188 12.13 -0.88 -16.56
C LEU A 188 13.22 -1.58 -17.38
N LYS A 189 14.46 -1.61 -16.88
CA LYS A 189 15.59 -2.31 -17.53
C LYS A 189 15.36 -3.82 -17.62
N ALA A 190 14.62 -4.40 -16.68
CA ALA A 190 14.19 -5.79 -16.73
C ALA A 190 13.03 -6.05 -17.73
N GLY A 191 12.51 -5.02 -18.39
CA GLY A 191 11.47 -5.15 -19.43
C GLY A 191 10.03 -5.07 -18.91
N TYR A 192 9.83 -4.62 -17.67
CA TYR A 192 8.51 -4.46 -17.06
C TYR A 192 8.11 -2.98 -17.02
N GLY A 193 6.82 -2.69 -17.11
CA GLY A 193 6.29 -1.39 -16.73
C GLY A 193 6.09 -1.27 -15.22
N VAL A 194 5.98 -0.02 -14.75
CA VAL A 194 5.65 0.32 -13.36
C VAL A 194 4.42 1.21 -13.37
N ALA A 195 3.37 0.81 -12.67
CA ALA A 195 2.16 1.57 -12.45
C ALA A 195 1.99 1.81 -10.95
N THR A 196 1.59 3.02 -10.57
CA THR A 196 1.23 3.33 -9.19
C THR A 196 0.10 4.34 -9.11
N TYR A 197 -0.57 4.36 -7.97
CA TYR A 197 -1.50 5.42 -7.61
C TYR A 197 -1.37 5.73 -6.12
N PHE A 198 -1.76 6.93 -5.73
CA PHE A 198 -1.75 7.35 -4.34
C PHE A 198 -3.02 6.90 -3.61
N THR A 199 -2.89 6.20 -2.49
CA THR A 199 -4.02 5.72 -1.69
C THR A 199 -4.92 6.84 -1.19
N GLY A 200 -4.35 8.00 -0.85
CA GLY A 200 -5.11 9.16 -0.38
C GLY A 200 -6.03 9.81 -1.42
N ASP A 201 -5.91 9.44 -2.70
CA ASP A 201 -6.93 9.79 -3.71
C ASP A 201 -8.26 9.05 -3.47
N LEU A 202 -8.21 7.91 -2.76
CA LEU A 202 -9.36 7.04 -2.53
C LEU A 202 -9.82 7.06 -1.07
N TYR A 203 -8.88 6.89 -0.16
CA TYR A 203 -9.13 6.89 1.27
C TYR A 203 -7.86 7.39 1.98
N PRO A 204 -7.87 8.63 2.52
CA PRO A 204 -6.75 9.17 3.27
C PRO A 204 -6.43 8.30 4.48
N ASP A 205 -5.15 8.05 4.69
CA ASP A 205 -4.65 7.10 5.68
C ASP A 205 -4.55 7.78 7.05
N GLY A 206 -5.67 7.78 7.78
CA GLY A 206 -5.76 8.29 9.13
C GLY A 206 -7.16 8.10 9.74
N ASP A 207 -7.24 8.37 11.03
CA ASP A 207 -8.48 8.24 11.81
C ASP A 207 -9.61 9.13 11.28
N GLY A 208 -10.81 8.56 11.23
CA GLY A 208 -12.04 9.29 10.90
C GLY A 208 -12.13 9.78 9.45
N LYS A 209 -11.27 9.29 8.54
CA LYS A 209 -11.17 9.78 7.15
C LYS A 209 -12.26 9.30 6.19
N VAL A 210 -13.32 8.67 6.70
CA VAL A 210 -14.44 8.17 5.87
C VAL A 210 -15.07 9.31 5.07
N ALA A 211 -15.28 10.48 5.69
CA ALA A 211 -15.93 11.63 5.05
C ALA A 211 -15.09 12.23 3.91
N GLU A 212 -13.77 12.19 4.03
CA GLU A 212 -12.81 12.65 3.01
C GLU A 212 -12.47 11.57 1.96
N SER A 213 -12.93 10.34 2.16
CA SER A 213 -12.73 9.24 1.22
C SER A 213 -13.74 9.26 0.06
N ILE A 214 -13.66 8.26 -0.82
CA ILE A 214 -14.65 8.06 -1.88
C ILE A 214 -15.97 7.46 -1.38
N HIS A 215 -16.05 6.97 -0.14
CA HIS A 215 -17.23 6.28 0.40
C HIS A 215 -18.54 7.06 0.26
N PRO A 216 -18.59 8.39 0.54
CA PRO A 216 -19.82 9.16 0.38
C PRO A 216 -20.35 9.17 -1.07
N PHE A 217 -19.46 9.13 -2.06
CA PHE A 217 -19.85 9.10 -3.48
C PHE A 217 -20.47 7.78 -3.90
N PHE A 218 -20.18 6.70 -3.17
CA PHE A 218 -20.73 5.36 -3.39
C PHE A 218 -21.89 5.01 -2.45
N GLY A 219 -22.31 5.94 -1.59
CA GLY A 219 -23.46 5.76 -0.71
C GLY A 219 -23.23 4.74 0.40
N THR A 220 -21.97 4.55 0.83
CA THR A 220 -21.64 3.67 1.95
C THR A 220 -22.26 4.23 3.23
N SER A 221 -23.14 3.46 3.86
CA SER A 221 -23.73 3.83 5.15
C SER A 221 -22.77 3.47 6.28
N PRO A 222 -22.51 4.37 7.24
CA PRO A 222 -21.80 4.01 8.48
C PRO A 222 -22.50 2.89 9.26
N SER A 223 -23.83 2.77 9.13
CA SER A 223 -24.61 1.72 9.80
C SER A 223 -24.57 0.37 9.09
N ASP A 224 -23.97 0.27 7.89
CA ASP A 224 -23.90 -0.98 7.15
C ASP A 224 -22.88 -1.92 7.82
N PRO A 225 -23.33 -3.08 8.37
CA PRO A 225 -22.45 -4.04 9.01
C PRO A 225 -21.50 -4.73 8.04
N GLN A 226 -21.58 -4.48 6.73
CA GLN A 226 -20.64 -4.96 5.72
C GLN A 226 -19.93 -3.83 4.98
N ARG A 227 -19.96 -2.60 5.51
CA ARG A 227 -19.23 -1.47 4.91
C ARG A 227 -17.75 -1.83 4.69
N TRP A 228 -17.24 -1.61 3.49
CA TRP A 228 -15.81 -1.66 3.20
C TRP A 228 -15.03 -0.62 4.01
N GLY A 229 -13.80 -0.97 4.40
CA GLY A 229 -12.84 -0.08 5.05
C GLY A 229 -11.75 0.45 4.11
N ALA A 230 -10.74 1.09 4.67
CA ALA A 230 -9.60 1.64 3.92
C ALA A 230 -8.87 0.58 3.08
N ILE A 231 -8.53 -0.59 3.67
CA ILE A 231 -7.85 -1.69 2.98
C ILE A 231 -8.63 -2.14 1.73
N THR A 232 -9.94 -2.34 1.85
CA THR A 232 -10.79 -2.73 0.72
C THR A 232 -10.94 -1.62 -0.30
N THR A 233 -10.89 -0.36 0.13
CA THR A 233 -10.93 0.79 -0.78
C THR A 233 -9.65 0.86 -1.62
N TRP A 234 -8.48 0.68 -1.01
CA TRP A 234 -7.20 0.60 -1.72
C TRP A 234 -7.12 -0.65 -2.61
N ALA A 235 -7.60 -1.81 -2.14
CA ALA A 235 -7.68 -3.02 -2.96
C ALA A 235 -8.58 -2.82 -4.19
N TRP A 236 -9.72 -2.16 -4.00
CA TRP A 236 -10.63 -1.80 -5.09
C TRP A 236 -9.97 -0.83 -6.07
N GLY A 237 -9.21 0.15 -5.59
CA GLY A 237 -8.40 1.06 -6.40
C GLY A 237 -7.42 0.35 -7.33
N LEU A 238 -6.76 -0.70 -6.85
CA LEU A 238 -5.88 -1.55 -7.67
C LEU A 238 -6.64 -2.17 -8.85
N SER A 239 -7.84 -2.70 -8.62
CA SER A 239 -8.69 -3.22 -9.70
C SER A 239 -9.14 -2.14 -10.68
N ARG A 240 -9.33 -0.89 -10.25
CA ARG A 240 -9.66 0.24 -11.15
C ARG A 240 -8.48 0.66 -12.01
N ALA A 241 -7.28 0.70 -11.42
CA ALA A 241 -6.05 0.90 -12.18
C ALA A 241 -5.86 -0.23 -13.21
N LEU A 242 -6.14 -1.49 -12.85
CA LEU A 242 -6.12 -2.60 -13.79
C LEU A 242 -7.16 -2.46 -14.91
N ASP A 243 -8.35 -1.93 -14.63
CA ASP A 243 -9.35 -1.62 -15.67
C ASP A 243 -8.78 -0.67 -16.72
N TYR A 244 -8.08 0.40 -16.30
CA TYR A 244 -7.37 1.30 -17.22
C TYR A 244 -6.24 0.59 -17.97
N LEU A 245 -5.38 -0.15 -17.27
CA LEU A 245 -4.25 -0.86 -17.88
C LEU A 245 -4.71 -1.86 -18.95
N ALA A 246 -5.91 -2.43 -18.82
CA ALA A 246 -6.52 -3.28 -19.84
C ALA A 246 -6.86 -2.56 -21.16
N THR A 247 -6.94 -1.23 -21.14
CA THR A 247 -7.17 -0.39 -22.33
C THR A 247 -5.89 0.17 -22.94
N ASP A 248 -4.77 0.15 -22.20
CA ASP A 248 -3.49 0.72 -22.66
C ASP A 248 -2.80 -0.23 -23.66
N SER A 249 -2.53 0.27 -24.87
CA SER A 249 -1.96 -0.54 -25.95
C SER A 249 -0.52 -1.00 -25.71
N GLY A 250 0.20 -0.36 -24.77
CA GLY A 250 1.55 -0.73 -24.37
C GLY A 250 1.62 -1.75 -23.24
N VAL A 251 0.48 -2.12 -22.64
CA VAL A 251 0.42 -3.00 -21.47
C VAL A 251 -0.12 -4.37 -21.84
N ASP A 252 0.51 -5.43 -21.35
CA ASP A 252 -0.07 -6.78 -21.36
C ASP A 252 -0.89 -6.97 -20.10
N ALA A 253 -2.17 -6.66 -20.19
CA ALA A 253 -3.09 -6.70 -19.06
C ALA A 253 -3.28 -8.09 -18.43
N ARG A 254 -2.86 -9.16 -19.11
CA ARG A 254 -2.87 -10.53 -18.56
C ARG A 254 -1.63 -10.83 -17.72
N ARG A 255 -0.66 -9.92 -17.69
CA ARG A 255 0.60 -10.04 -16.95
C ARG A 255 0.83 -8.81 -16.06
N VAL A 256 -0.20 -8.45 -15.30
CA VAL A 256 -0.09 -7.43 -14.25
C VAL A 256 0.18 -8.10 -12.91
N ILE A 257 1.27 -7.68 -12.28
CA ILE A 257 1.74 -8.12 -10.98
C ILE A 257 1.29 -7.08 -9.96
N VAL A 258 0.38 -7.45 -9.06
CA VAL A 258 -0.05 -6.55 -7.99
C VAL A 258 0.87 -6.67 -6.79
N PHE A 259 1.32 -5.55 -6.24
CA PHE A 259 2.16 -5.55 -5.06
C PHE A 259 1.84 -4.44 -4.07
N GLY A 260 2.31 -4.61 -2.84
CA GLY A 260 2.28 -3.56 -1.83
C GLY A 260 3.14 -3.90 -0.62
N HIS A 261 3.49 -2.87 0.14
CA HIS A 261 4.29 -2.96 1.36
C HIS A 261 3.45 -2.64 2.60
N SER A 262 3.67 -3.35 3.71
CA SER A 262 3.01 -3.09 5.00
C SER A 262 1.48 -3.10 4.86
N ARG A 263 0.77 -2.06 5.31
CA ARG A 263 -0.69 -1.90 5.14
C ARG A 263 -1.15 -2.03 3.68
N TYR A 264 -0.33 -1.63 2.71
CA TYR A 264 -0.65 -1.80 1.30
C TYR A 264 -0.34 -3.20 0.76
N GLY A 265 0.51 -3.96 1.45
CA GLY A 265 0.62 -5.40 1.23
C GLY A 265 -0.69 -6.12 1.54
N LYS A 266 -1.42 -5.67 2.57
CA LYS A 266 -2.78 -6.17 2.88
C LYS A 266 -3.76 -5.87 1.74
N ALA A 267 -3.73 -4.63 1.23
CA ALA A 267 -4.56 -4.22 0.10
C ALA A 267 -4.23 -5.01 -1.18
N ALA A 268 -2.94 -5.23 -1.49
CA ALA A 268 -2.51 -6.04 -2.62
C ALA A 268 -2.96 -7.51 -2.50
N LEU A 269 -2.83 -8.09 -1.30
CA LEU A 269 -3.30 -9.44 -1.01
C LEU A 269 -4.81 -9.56 -1.22
N TRP A 270 -5.58 -8.61 -0.69
CA TRP A 270 -7.03 -8.60 -0.85
C TRP A 270 -7.47 -8.35 -2.30
N ALA A 271 -6.77 -7.45 -3.02
CA ALA A 271 -7.02 -7.22 -4.44
C ALA A 271 -6.82 -8.50 -5.26
N GLY A 272 -5.69 -9.19 -5.07
CA GLY A 272 -5.42 -10.46 -5.76
C GLY A 272 -6.36 -11.60 -5.34
N ALA A 273 -6.76 -11.64 -4.07
CA ALA A 273 -7.76 -12.61 -3.60
C ALA A 273 -9.12 -12.40 -4.26
N ARG A 274 -9.52 -11.15 -4.54
CA ARG A 274 -10.83 -10.79 -5.12
C ARG A 274 -10.86 -10.80 -6.63
N ASP A 275 -9.83 -10.25 -7.26
CA ASP A 275 -9.76 -9.97 -8.70
C ASP A 275 -8.79 -10.94 -9.39
N PRO A 276 -9.29 -12.03 -10.00
CA PRO A 276 -8.46 -13.07 -10.59
C PRO A 276 -7.75 -12.62 -11.88
N ARG A 277 -7.91 -11.37 -12.31
CA ARG A 277 -7.21 -10.81 -13.47
C ARG A 277 -5.74 -10.48 -13.15
N PHE A 278 -5.39 -10.30 -11.88
CA PHE A 278 -3.99 -10.16 -11.47
C PHE A 278 -3.24 -11.47 -11.68
N ALA A 279 -2.10 -11.40 -12.37
CA ALA A 279 -1.31 -12.58 -12.73
C ALA A 279 -0.45 -13.08 -11.57
N MET A 280 -0.06 -12.19 -10.67
CA MET A 280 0.76 -12.49 -9.49
C MET A 280 0.51 -11.45 -8.41
N VAL A 281 0.66 -11.86 -7.14
CA VAL A 281 0.50 -11.01 -5.96
C VAL A 281 1.80 -11.03 -5.15
N ILE A 282 2.29 -9.85 -4.75
CA ILE A 282 3.42 -9.69 -3.82
C ILE A 282 2.96 -8.87 -2.61
N ALA A 283 2.84 -9.50 -1.45
CA ALA A 283 2.51 -8.82 -0.20
C ALA A 283 3.74 -8.71 0.70
N ASN A 284 4.49 -7.61 0.56
CA ASN A 284 5.74 -7.39 1.27
C ASN A 284 5.49 -6.90 2.71
N ASN A 285 5.98 -7.63 3.71
CA ASN A 285 5.89 -7.28 5.14
C ASN A 285 4.48 -6.85 5.60
N SER A 286 3.44 -7.55 5.14
CA SER A 286 2.05 -7.09 5.32
C SER A 286 1.49 -7.22 6.75
N GLY A 287 2.09 -8.06 7.60
CA GLY A 287 1.76 -8.16 9.03
C GLY A 287 0.35 -8.68 9.33
N GLU A 288 -0.14 -8.33 10.52
CA GLU A 288 -1.49 -8.66 11.05
C GLU A 288 -2.60 -8.17 10.13
N GLY A 289 -3.69 -8.93 9.92
CA GLY A 289 -4.68 -8.59 8.88
C GLY A 289 -4.11 -8.60 7.46
N GLY A 290 -2.98 -9.29 7.26
CA GLY A 290 -2.30 -9.49 5.98
C GLY A 290 -1.85 -10.95 5.85
N LEU A 291 -0.54 -11.18 5.88
CA LEU A 291 0.04 -12.53 5.84
C LEU A 291 0.32 -13.13 7.23
N ALA A 292 0.38 -12.33 8.30
CA ALA A 292 0.59 -12.87 9.64
C ALA A 292 -0.64 -13.65 10.12
N VAL A 293 -0.41 -14.72 10.87
CA VAL A 293 -1.47 -15.54 11.45
C VAL A 293 -2.00 -14.86 12.70
N ALA A 294 -3.23 -14.34 12.65
CA ALA A 294 -3.85 -13.62 13.76
C ALA A 294 -3.88 -14.38 15.09
N ARG A 295 -3.91 -15.73 15.06
CA ARG A 295 -3.90 -16.58 16.25
C ARG A 295 -2.53 -16.68 16.94
N MET A 296 -1.48 -16.09 16.38
CA MET A 296 -0.15 -16.02 17.03
C MET A 296 -0.03 -14.86 18.02
N ALA A 297 -0.96 -13.89 18.01
CA ALA A 297 -0.97 -12.78 18.97
C ALA A 297 -1.67 -13.22 20.28
N GLU A 298 -1.08 -12.88 21.44
CA GLU A 298 -1.59 -13.23 22.78
C GLU A 298 -2.99 -12.69 23.09
N ASP A 299 -3.70 -13.42 23.96
CA ASP A 299 -5.11 -13.25 24.36
C ASP A 299 -5.40 -12.08 25.34
N ASP A 300 -4.44 -11.21 25.70
CA ASP A 300 -4.68 -10.09 26.66
C ASP A 300 -4.51 -8.68 26.08
N HIS A 301 -4.27 -8.59 24.78
CA HIS A 301 -4.32 -7.32 24.05
C HIS A 301 -5.37 -7.43 22.96
N ALA A 302 -6.38 -6.54 23.03
CA ALA A 302 -7.28 -6.32 21.90
C ALA A 302 -6.42 -6.23 20.62
N PRO A 303 -6.80 -6.91 19.52
CA PRO A 303 -5.97 -6.92 18.33
C PRO A 303 -5.63 -5.46 17.97
N CYS A 304 -4.35 -5.15 17.72
CA CYS A 304 -3.93 -3.80 17.31
C CYS A 304 -4.70 -3.30 16.07
N ILE A 305 -5.30 -4.24 15.33
CA ILE A 305 -6.31 -4.03 14.31
C ILE A 305 -7.62 -4.67 14.82
N ASP A 306 -8.42 -3.92 15.56
CA ASP A 306 -9.78 -4.35 15.93
C ASP A 306 -10.60 -4.69 14.65
N ALA A 307 -11.50 -5.67 14.71
CA ALA A 307 -12.37 -6.03 13.59
C ALA A 307 -13.31 -4.86 13.20
N GLY A 308 -13.60 -3.95 14.14
CA GLY A 308 -14.19 -2.63 13.85
C GLY A 308 -13.20 -1.63 13.21
N VAL A 309 -11.91 -1.83 13.44
CA VAL A 309 -10.79 -0.96 13.07
C VAL A 309 -10.12 -1.37 11.74
N GLY A 310 -10.23 -2.62 11.28
CA GLY A 310 -10.07 -2.95 9.85
C GLY A 310 -11.01 -2.13 8.94
N ARG A 311 -11.98 -1.44 9.55
CA ARG A 311 -12.90 -0.50 8.93
C ARG A 311 -12.68 0.98 9.30
N GLU A 312 -11.80 1.33 10.26
CA GLU A 312 -11.60 2.72 10.71
C GLU A 312 -10.16 3.16 11.10
N ILE A 313 -9.11 2.32 11.20
CA ILE A 313 -7.74 2.77 11.52
C ILE A 313 -6.66 2.07 10.68
N VAL A 314 -5.79 2.87 10.05
CA VAL A 314 -4.39 3.00 10.48
C VAL A 314 -4.15 4.45 10.88
#